data_AF-A0A951GAY9-F1
#
_entry.id   AF-A0A951GAY9-F1
#
_cell.length_a   1.000
_cell.length_b   1.000
_cell.length_c   1.000
_cell.angle_alpha   90.00
_cell.angle_beta   90.00
_cell.angle_gamma   90.00
#
_symmetry.space_group_name_H-M   'P 1'
#
loop_
_entity.id
_entity.type
_entity.pdbx_description
1 polymer ?
#
loop_
_entity_poly.entity_id
_entity_poly.type
_entity_poly.pdbx_seq_one_letter_code
_entity_poly.pdbx_strand_id
1 'polypeptide(L)'
;MLDPDKSSHAGQSLYARLGSYDGIVRFVRELMPRLHSDPKLGVYWKGKSLDSRRRGDKLLTDFLCAAFEGPVEYFGPDMKTAHEGLGITENEWDLTLA
;
A
#
# COMPACT_ATOMS: atom_id res chain seq x y z
N MET A 1 -34.74 -0.95 15.91
CA MET A 1 -33.68 -1.12 16.92
C MET A 1 -32.49 -1.69 16.18
N LEU A 2 -31.50 -0.85 15.88
CA LEU A 2 -30.23 -1.27 15.27
C LEU A 2 -29.28 -1.55 16.42
N ASP A 3 -28.79 -2.79 16.51
CA ASP A 3 -27.90 -3.20 17.60
C ASP A 3 -26.53 -2.50 17.45
N PRO A 4 -26.08 -1.74 18.46
CA PRO A 4 -24.79 -1.05 18.44
C PRO A 4 -23.58 -1.98 18.58
N ASP A 5 -23.81 -3.30 18.71
CA ASP A 5 -22.81 -4.31 19.07
C ASP A 5 -22.53 -5.33 17.94
N LYS A 6 -22.34 -4.83 16.71
CA LYS A 6 -21.76 -5.61 15.60
C LYS A 6 -20.47 -4.97 15.07
N SER A 7 -19.60 -4.56 15.98
CA SER A 7 -18.19 -4.35 15.65
C SER A 7 -17.42 -5.62 16.05
N SER A 8 -17.50 -6.69 15.25
CA SER A 8 -16.88 -7.99 15.52
C SER A 8 -15.33 -7.99 15.50
N HIS A 9 -14.73 -6.82 15.65
CA HIS A 9 -13.32 -6.54 15.47
C HIS A 9 -12.71 -5.76 16.64
N ALA A 10 -13.45 -5.56 17.74
CA ALA A 10 -12.92 -4.90 18.94
C ALA A 10 -11.68 -5.66 19.45
N GLY A 11 -10.53 -4.98 19.50
CA GLY A 11 -9.24 -5.54 19.92
C GLY A 11 -8.44 -6.27 18.83
N GLN A 12 -8.94 -6.35 17.59
CA GLN A 12 -8.16 -6.87 16.46
C GLN A 12 -7.35 -5.77 15.78
N SER A 13 -6.11 -6.08 15.38
CA SER A 13 -5.30 -5.18 14.56
C SER A 13 -5.95 -4.90 13.22
N LEU A 14 -5.58 -3.78 12.60
CA LEU A 14 -6.05 -3.46 11.25
C LEU A 14 -5.64 -4.55 10.24
N TYR A 15 -4.45 -5.15 10.40
CA TYR A 15 -3.99 -6.29 9.62
C TYR A 15 -4.99 -7.45 9.66
N ALA A 16 -5.41 -7.87 10.87
CA ALA A 16 -6.37 -8.96 11.03
C ALA A 16 -7.73 -8.62 10.40
N ARG A 17 -8.20 -7.39 10.59
CA ARG A 17 -9.48 -6.89 10.06
C ARG A 17 -9.52 -6.82 8.53
N LEU A 18 -8.37 -6.53 7.90
CA LEU A 18 -8.24 -6.47 6.44
C LEU A 18 -8.07 -7.84 5.79
N GLY A 19 -8.12 -8.94 6.56
CA GLY A 19 -7.94 -10.30 6.02
C GLY A 19 -6.49 -10.77 6.04
N SER A 20 -5.68 -10.25 6.96
CA SER A 20 -4.27 -10.60 7.12
C SER A 20 -3.46 -10.37 5.83
N TYR A 21 -2.38 -11.12 5.63
CA TYR A 21 -1.47 -10.98 4.49
C TYR A 21 -2.20 -11.04 3.14
N ASP A 22 -3.09 -12.01 2.95
CA ASP A 22 -3.80 -12.21 1.68
C ASP A 22 -4.70 -11.01 1.32
N GLY A 23 -5.35 -10.42 2.32
CA GLY A 23 -6.15 -9.22 2.13
C GLY A 23 -5.32 -8.01 1.70
N ILE A 24 -4.15 -7.82 2.30
CA ILE A 24 -3.22 -6.75 1.95
C ILE A 24 -2.61 -6.98 0.56
N VAL A 25 -2.19 -8.21 0.24
CA VAL A 25 -1.71 -8.56 -1.11
C VAL A 25 -2.78 -8.28 -2.16
N ARG A 26 -4.04 -8.64 -1.88
CA ARG A 26 -5.15 -8.35 -2.79
C ARG A 26 -5.31 -6.84 -3.00
N PHE A 27 -5.31 -6.06 -1.92
CA PHE A 27 -5.38 -4.61 -1.98
C PHE A 27 -4.25 -4.03 -2.85
N VAL A 28 -2.99 -4.41 -2.61
CA VAL A 28 -1.84 -3.95 -3.40
C VAL A 28 -1.98 -4.33 -4.87
N ARG A 29 -2.42 -5.56 -5.17
CA ARG A 29 -2.64 -6.02 -6.55
C ARG A 29 -3.75 -5.27 -7.28
N GLU A 30 -4.71 -4.71 -6.57
CA GLU A 30 -5.77 -3.86 -7.14
C GLU A 30 -5.32 -2.39 -7.27
N LEU A 31 -4.52 -1.88 -6.33
CA LEU A 31 -4.02 -0.51 -6.31
C LEU A 31 -2.94 -0.24 -7.37
N MET A 32 -1.90 -1.07 -7.41
CA MET A 32 -0.69 -0.78 -8.19
C MET A 32 -0.95 -0.64 -9.70
N PRO A 33 -1.78 -1.49 -10.35
CA PRO A 33 -2.11 -1.32 -11.76
C PRO A 33 -2.80 0.02 -12.05
N ARG A 34 -3.63 0.52 -11.14
CA ARG A 34 -4.31 1.83 -11.30
C ARG A 34 -3.28 2.96 -11.30
N LEU A 35 -2.39 2.97 -10.31
CA LEU A 35 -1.30 3.96 -10.22
C LEU A 35 -0.36 3.90 -11.42
N HIS A 36 -0.01 2.70 -11.89
CA HIS A 36 0.85 2.53 -13.08
C HIS A 36 0.19 3.00 -14.36
N SER A 37 -1.14 2.86 -14.47
CA SER A 37 -1.92 3.25 -15.64
C SER A 37 -2.34 4.73 -15.64
N ASP A 38 -2.25 5.41 -14.50
CA ASP A 38 -2.64 6.81 -14.39
C ASP A 38 -1.71 7.70 -15.24
N PRO A 39 -2.25 8.62 -16.08
CA PRO A 39 -1.45 9.45 -16.97
C PRO A 39 -0.46 10.39 -16.25
N LYS A 40 -0.76 10.80 -15.01
CA LYS A 40 0.07 11.69 -14.19
C LYS A 40 1.04 10.89 -13.32
N LEU A 41 0.60 9.80 -12.70
CA LEU A 41 1.42 9.04 -11.76
C LEU A 41 2.30 7.97 -12.42
N GLY A 42 1.88 7.40 -13.55
CA GLY A 42 2.61 6.31 -14.22
C GLY A 42 4.05 6.68 -14.60
N VAL A 43 4.38 7.98 -14.63
CA VAL A 43 5.73 8.50 -14.89
C VAL A 43 6.78 7.96 -13.91
N TYR A 44 6.44 7.72 -12.64
CA TYR A 44 7.40 7.25 -11.62
C TYR A 44 7.88 5.81 -11.84
N TRP A 45 7.17 5.04 -12.67
CA TRP A 45 7.52 3.66 -13.03
C TRP A 45 8.00 3.51 -14.49
N LYS A 46 8.22 4.62 -15.21
CA LYS A 46 8.83 4.60 -16.54
C LYS A 46 10.26 4.04 -16.46
N GLY A 47 10.59 3.13 -17.37
CA GLY A 47 11.91 2.47 -17.40
C GLY A 47 12.12 1.38 -16.34
N LYS A 48 11.19 1.17 -15.40
CA LYS A 48 11.28 0.05 -14.45
C LYS A 48 10.89 -1.26 -15.15
N SER A 49 11.74 -2.28 -15.01
CA SER A 49 11.44 -3.64 -15.47
C SER A 49 10.26 -4.25 -14.70
N LEU A 50 9.65 -5.30 -15.26
CA LEU A 50 8.59 -6.04 -14.59
C LEU A 50 9.03 -6.56 -13.21
N ASP A 51 10.26 -7.05 -13.10
CA ASP A 51 10.80 -7.52 -11.81
C ASP A 51 11.00 -6.39 -10.82
N SER A 52 11.41 -5.20 -11.28
CA SER A 52 11.49 -4.03 -10.40
C SER A 52 10.13 -3.60 -9.88
N ARG A 53 9.07 -3.72 -10.70
CA ARG A 53 7.69 -3.43 -10.27
C ARG A 53 7.20 -4.46 -9.25
N ARG A 54 7.40 -5.76 -9.53
CA ARG A 54 7.06 -6.85 -8.59
C ARG A 54 7.75 -6.70 -7.24
N ARG A 55 9.03 -6.29 -7.22
CA ARG A 55 9.74 -5.97 -5.97
C ARG A 55 9.11 -4.79 -5.24
N GLY A 56 8.71 -3.74 -5.97
CA GLY A 56 7.98 -2.60 -5.39
C GLY A 56 6.66 -3.01 -4.76
N ASP A 57 5.86 -3.84 -5.44
CA ASP A 57 4.58 -4.34 -4.93
C ASP A 57 4.79 -5.17 -3.64
N LYS A 58 5.84 -6.00 -3.60
CA LYS A 58 6.22 -6.74 -2.40
C LYS A 58 6.61 -5.80 -1.25
N LEU A 59 7.44 -4.79 -1.51
CA LEU A 59 7.85 -3.81 -0.51
C LEU A 59 6.64 -3.05 0.07
N LEU A 60 5.69 -2.65 -0.77
CA LEU A 60 4.45 -2.02 -0.32
C LEU A 60 3.61 -2.98 0.54
N THR A 61 3.51 -4.24 0.12
CA THR A 61 2.79 -5.27 0.89
C THR A 61 3.42 -5.44 2.28
N ASP A 62 4.73 -5.61 2.35
CA ASP A 62 5.46 -5.80 3.61
C ASP A 62 5.33 -4.56 4.52
N PHE A 63 5.45 -3.36 3.94
CA PHE A 63 5.26 -2.09 4.66
C PHE A 63 3.86 -1.98 5.27
N LEU A 64 2.81 -2.27 4.51
CA LEU A 64 1.43 -2.23 5.00
C LEU A 64 1.16 -3.31 6.05
N CYS A 65 1.71 -4.51 5.88
CA CYS A 65 1.61 -5.55 6.90
C CYS A 65 2.23 -5.09 8.23
N ALA A 66 3.44 -4.53 8.19
CA ALA A 66 4.11 -4.01 9.39
C ALA A 66 3.34 -2.84 10.00
N ALA A 67 2.91 -1.87 9.18
CA ALA A 67 2.20 -0.67 9.63
C ALA A 67 0.84 -0.98 10.26
N PHE A 68 0.19 -2.07 9.86
CA PHE A 68 -1.12 -2.48 10.37
C PHE A 68 -1.05 -3.51 11.50
N GLU A 69 0.12 -3.63 12.16
CA GLU A 69 0.40 -4.55 13.26
C GLU A 69 0.25 -6.03 12.85
N GLY A 70 0.68 -6.34 11.63
CA GLY A 70 0.88 -7.70 11.16
C GLY A 70 2.24 -8.27 11.58
N PRO A 71 2.45 -9.59 11.48
CA PRO A 71 3.68 -10.26 11.93
C PRO A 71 4.87 -10.11 10.96
N VAL A 72 4.73 -9.31 9.91
CA VAL A 72 5.75 -9.12 8.86
C VAL A 72 6.63 -7.94 9.25
N GLU A 73 7.95 -8.15 9.26
CA GLU A 73 8.91 -7.08 9.44
C GLU A 73 9.26 -6.43 8.10
N TYR A 74 9.25 -5.10 8.08
CA TYR A 74 9.59 -4.31 6.89
C TYR A 74 11.08 -3.94 6.88
N PHE A 75 11.79 -4.39 5.86
CA PHE A 75 13.24 -4.15 5.68
C PHE A 75 13.57 -3.20 4.51
N GLY A 76 12.56 -2.52 3.96
CA GLY A 76 12.78 -1.55 2.90
C GLY A 76 13.25 -0.18 3.44
N PRO A 77 13.56 0.77 2.53
CA PRO A 77 13.87 2.14 2.93
C PRO A 77 12.68 2.80 3.64
N ASP A 78 12.96 3.74 4.54
CA ASP A 78 11.91 4.58 5.12
C ASP A 78 11.23 5.43 4.03
N MET A 79 10.03 5.94 4.32
CA MET A 79 9.22 6.66 3.33
C MET A 79 9.90 7.90 2.76
N LYS A 80 10.76 8.59 3.52
CA LYS A 80 11.47 9.76 3.01
C LYS A 80 12.56 9.34 2.04
N THR A 81 13.38 8.37 2.43
CA THR A 81 14.45 7.82 1.58
C THR A 81 13.91 7.17 0.31
N ALA A 82 12.81 6.41 0.40
CA ALA A 82 12.20 5.71 -0.72
C ALA A 82 11.70 6.65 -1.84
N HIS A 83 11.28 7.85 -1.47
CA HIS A 83 10.68 8.84 -2.37
C HIS A 83 11.55 10.08 -2.59
N GLU A 84 12.79 10.07 -2.07
CA GLU A 84 13.73 11.16 -2.21
C GLU A 84 14.05 11.43 -3.69
N GLY A 85 14.10 12.72 -4.07
CA GLY A 85 14.43 13.14 -5.43
C GLY A 85 13.34 12.92 -6.48
N LEU A 86 12.19 12.34 -6.11
CA LEU A 86 11.06 12.17 -7.04
C LEU A 86 10.25 13.47 -7.24
N GLY A 87 10.36 14.43 -6.31
CA GLY A 87 9.64 15.70 -6.40
C GLY A 87 8.11 15.54 -6.36
N ILE A 88 7.61 14.52 -5.65
CA ILE A 88 6.16 14.24 -5.52
C ILE A 88 5.48 15.46 -4.88
N THR A 89 4.50 16.01 -5.58
CA THR A 89 3.70 17.15 -5.13
C THR A 89 2.48 16.69 -4.32
N GLU A 90 1.90 17.59 -3.52
CA GLU A 90 0.65 17.32 -2.79
C GLU A 90 -0.49 16.91 -3.75
N ASN A 91 -0.61 17.57 -4.90
CA ASN A 91 -1.61 17.21 -5.90
C ASN A 91 -1.37 15.80 -6.47
N GLU A 92 -0.13 15.36 -6.64
CA GLU A 92 0.16 13.97 -7.06
C GLU A 92 -0.12 12.98 -5.93
N TRP A 93 0.10 13.36 -4.68
CA TRP A 93 -0.30 12.56 -3.52
C TRP A 93 -1.82 12.37 -3.48
N ASP A 94 -2.61 13.42 -3.68
CA ASP A 94 -4.07 13.35 -3.67
C ASP A 94 -4.63 12.43 -4.76
N LEU A 95 -3.96 12.35 -5.92
CA LEU A 95 -4.34 11.41 -6.99
C LEU A 95 -4.19 9.94 -6.56
N THR A 96 -3.34 9.63 -5.57
CA THR A 96 -3.21 8.26 -5.05
C THR A 96 -4.39 7.85 -4.16
N LEU A 97 -5.18 8.82 -3.68
CA LEU A 97 -6.30 8.61 -2.76
C LEU A 97 -7.65 8.44 -3.48
N ALA A 98 -7.70 8.74 -4.77
CA ALA A 98 -8.90 8.71 -5.62
C ALA A 98 -9.16 7.32 -6.23
#